data_AF-A0A246U1H5-F1
#
_entry.id   AF-A0A246U1H5-F1
#
_cell.length_a   1.000
_cell.length_b   1.000
_cell.length_c   1.000
_cell.angle_alpha   90.00
_cell.angle_beta   90.00
_cell.angle_gamma   90.00
#
_symmetry.space_group_name_H-M   'P 1'
#
loop_
_entity.id
_entity.type
_entity.pdbx_description
1 polymer ?
#
loop_
_entity_poly.entity_id
_entity_poly.type
_entity_poly.pdbx_seq_one_letter_code
_entity_poly.pdbx_strand_id
1 'polypeptide(L)' 'MTQKEIPPDPDIIVPNDEPSKAFVRGLVERGEAVAPTRSGKLPPRATHIIIGRTGEGLPIVKRMRFNAF' A
#
# COMPACT_ATOMS: atom_id res chain seq x y z
N MET A 1 -5.93 -18.03 -15.80
CA MET A 1 -6.09 -16.89 -14.88
C MET A 1 -4.70 -16.36 -14.58
N THR A 2 -4.21 -15.42 -15.39
CA THR A 2 -2.82 -14.97 -15.29
C THR A 2 -2.72 -13.99 -14.13
N GLN A 3 -2.20 -14.46 -12.99
CA GLN A 3 -1.72 -13.57 -11.94
C GLN A 3 -0.65 -12.71 -12.62
N LYS A 4 -0.97 -11.43 -12.85
CA LYS A 4 -0.02 -10.45 -13.35
C LYS A 4 1.04 -10.35 -12.27
N GLU A 5 2.17 -11.03 -12.48
CA GLU A 5 3.33 -10.98 -11.59
C GLU A 5 3.66 -9.50 -11.42
N ILE A 6 3.26 -8.96 -10.28
CA ILE A 6 3.77 -7.68 -9.81
C ILE A 6 5.27 -7.96 -9.66
N PRO A 7 6.16 -7.27 -10.39
CA PRO A 7 7.59 -7.38 -10.16
C PRO A 7 7.82 -7.26 -8.64
N PRO A 8 8.80 -7.97 -8.03
CA PRO A 8 9.08 -7.82 -6.60
C PRO A 8 9.60 -6.40 -6.35
N ASP A 9 8.66 -5.47 -6.28
CA ASP A 9 8.87 -4.09 -5.92
C ASP A 9 9.03 -4.13 -4.41
N PRO A 10 10.24 -3.83 -3.89
CA PRO A 10 10.50 -3.91 -2.47
C PRO A 10 9.63 -2.94 -1.66
N ASP A 11 8.98 -1.99 -2.32
CA ASP A 11 8.07 -1.05 -1.68
C ASP A 11 6.62 -1.58 -1.63
N ILE A 12 6.30 -2.72 -2.25
CA ILE A 12 4.96 -3.34 -2.21
C ILE A 12 4.86 -4.31 -1.03
N ILE A 13 3.82 -4.12 -0.23
CA ILE A 13 3.49 -4.96 0.92
C ILE A 13 2.13 -5.61 0.65
N VAL A 14 2.15 -6.93 0.50
CA VAL A 14 0.96 -7.77 0.44
C VAL A 14 0.79 -8.43 1.82
N PRO A 15 -0.27 -8.12 2.59
CA PRO A 15 -0.41 -8.62 3.94
C PRO A 15 -0.84 -10.09 3.97
N ASN A 16 0.14 -11.00 4.08
CA ASN A 16 -0.05 -12.46 4.04
C ASN A 16 0.15 -13.15 5.40
N ASP A 17 0.66 -12.42 6.40
CA ASP A 17 1.00 -12.90 7.74
C ASP A 17 0.48 -11.93 8.81
N GLU A 18 0.27 -12.38 10.05
CA GLU A 18 -0.29 -11.52 11.11
C GLU A 18 0.49 -10.21 11.34
N PRO A 19 1.84 -10.21 11.38
CA PRO A 19 2.62 -8.98 11.45
C PRO A 19 2.33 -8.00 10.30
N SER A 20 2.32 -8.45 9.04
CA SER A 20 2.04 -7.59 7.90
C SER A 20 0.59 -7.11 7.86
N LYS A 21 -0.37 -7.94 8.28
CA LYS A 21 -1.77 -7.56 8.46
C LYS A 21 -1.92 -6.45 9.51
N ALA A 22 -1.28 -6.59 10.68
CA ALA A 22 -1.31 -5.58 11.74
C ALA A 22 -0.67 -4.26 11.29
N PHE A 23 0.46 -4.33 10.58
CA PHE A 23 1.12 -3.17 10.00
C PHE A 23 0.19 -2.40 9.04
N VAL A 24 -0.41 -3.10 8.08
CA VAL A 24 -1.34 -2.49 7.10
C VAL A 24 -2.56 -1.87 7.78
N ARG A 25 -3.16 -2.55 8.78
CA ARG A 25 -4.27 -1.99 9.56
C ARG A 25 -3.87 -0.68 10.23
N GLY A 26 -2.71 -0.66 10.90
CA GLY A 26 -2.20 0.56 11.53
C GLY A 26 -1.97 1.71 10.55
N LEU A 27 -1.49 1.43 9.34
CA LEU A 27 -1.34 2.47 8.30
C LEU A 27 -2.69 3.09 7.92
N VAL A 28 -3.73 2.27 7.76
CA VAL A 28 -5.07 2.73 7.39
C VAL A 28 -5.69 3.53 8.55
N GLU A 29 -5.62 3.01 9.78
CA GLU A 29 -6.15 3.65 10.97
C GLU A 29 -5.52 5.03 11.23
N ARG A 30 -4.22 5.19 10.95
CA ARG A 30 -3.51 6.48 11.07
C ARG A 30 -3.72 7.42 9.88
N GLY A 31 -4.36 6.97 8.80
CA GLY A 31 -4.52 7.73 7.55
C GLY A 31 -3.23 7.88 6.74
N GLU A 32 -2.25 6.99 6.96
CA GLU A 32 -0.96 6.95 6.26
C GLU A 32 -1.03 6.15 4.95
N ALA A 33 -2.01 5.25 4.82
CA ALA A 33 -2.33 4.54 3.60
C ALA A 33 -3.64 5.06 2.99
N VAL A 34 -3.58 5.53 1.75
CA VAL A 34 -4.74 6.11 1.06
C VAL A 34 -4.89 5.58 -0.35
N ALA A 35 -6.11 5.66 -0.89
CA ALA A 35 -6.35 5.36 -2.30
C ALA A 35 -5.59 6.35 -3.21
N PRO A 36 -5.20 5.94 -4.43
CA PRO A 36 -4.60 6.83 -5.41
C PRO A 36 -5.53 8.02 -5.67
N THR A 37 -4.98 9.23 -5.55
CA THR A 37 -5.68 10.42 -6.01
C THR A 37 -5.68 10.47 -7.54
N ARG A 38 -6.58 11.26 -8.14
CA ARG A 38 -6.67 11.43 -9.61
C ARG A 38 -5.35 11.93 -10.23
N SER A 39 -4.52 12.61 -9.45
CA SER A 39 -3.21 13.13 -9.88
C SER A 39 -2.05 12.18 -9.58
N GLY A 40 -2.31 11.01 -8.97
CA GLY A 40 -1.28 10.06 -8.55
C GLY A 40 -0.40 10.56 -7.39
N LYS A 41 -0.72 11.72 -6.80
CA LYS A 41 0.03 12.30 -5.69
C LYS A 41 -0.55 11.84 -4.35
N LEU A 42 0.31 11.60 -3.38
CA LEU A 42 -0.12 11.35 -2.01
C LEU A 42 -0.37 12.67 -1.27
N PRO A 43 -1.39 12.74 -0.40
CA PRO A 43 -1.55 13.85 0.53
C PRO A 43 -0.34 13.91 1.50
N PRO A 44 -0.04 15.08 2.11
CA PRO A 44 1.18 15.32 2.90
C PRO A 44 1.41 14.38 4.10
N ARG A 45 0.40 13.62 4.51
CA ARG A 45 0.45 12.67 5.63
C ARG A 45 0.43 11.21 5.22
N ALA A 46 0.18 10.93 3.93
CA ALA A 46 0.19 9.57 3.43
C ALA A 46 1.60 9.23 2.96
N THR A 47 2.06 8.06 3.39
CA THR A 47 3.34 7.47 3.01
C THR A 47 3.15 6.25 2.11
N HIS A 48 1.94 5.69 2.10
CA HIS A 48 1.58 4.51 1.34
C HIS A 48 0.36 4.76 0.45
N ILE A 49 0.40 4.17 -0.74
CA ILE A 49 -0.72 4.15 -1.68
C ILE A 49 -1.34 2.76 -1.69
N ILE A 50 -2.67 2.69 -1.62
CA ILE A 50 -3.42 1.44 -1.73
C ILE A 50 -3.52 1.10 -3.22
N ILE A 51 -2.86 0.03 -3.64
CA ILE A 51 -2.81 -0.42 -5.04
C ILE A 51 -3.76 -1.58 -5.33
N GLY A 52 -4.38 -2.14 -4.30
CA GLY A 52 -5.31 -3.25 -4.45
C GLY A 52 -5.80 -3.76 -3.10
N ARG A 53 -6.44 -4.93 -3.12
CA ARG A 53 -6.86 -5.66 -1.93
C ARG A 53 -6.53 -7.14 -2.09
N THR A 54 -6.26 -7.81 -0.98
CA THR A 54 -6.12 -9.26 -0.92
C THR A 54 -7.48 -9.94 -1.05
N GLY A 55 -7.50 -11.27 -1.21
CA GLY A 55 -8.74 -12.04 -1.22
C GLY A 55 -9.55 -11.95 0.08
N GLU A 56 -8.90 -11.59 1.19
CA GLU A 56 -9.52 -11.35 2.50
C GLU A 56 -10.04 -9.89 2.67
N GLY A 57 -9.86 -9.04 1.65
CA GLY A 57 -10.29 -7.65 1.66
C GLY A 57 -9.30 -6.67 2.31
N LEU A 58 -8.14 -7.13 2.77
CA LEU A 58 -7.10 -6.26 3.34
C LEU A 58 -6.39 -5.44 2.24
N PRO A 59 -6.05 -4.18 2.47
CA PRO A 59 -5.34 -3.37 1.48
C PRO A 59 -3.95 -3.91 1.12
N ILE A 60 -3.63 -3.93 -0.17
CA ILE A 60 -2.26 -4.07 -0.65
C ILE A 60 -1.71 -2.66 -0.78
N VAL A 61 -0.60 -2.38 -0.10
CA VAL A 61 -0.03 -1.03 -0.04
C VAL A 61 1.32 -0.99 -0.73
N LYS A 62 1.61 0.13 -1.36
CA LYS A 62 2.94 0.45 -1.90
C LYS A 62 3.48 1.68 -1.17
N ARG A 63 4.67 1.58 -0.59
CA ARG A 63 5.36 2.74 -0.02
C ARG A 63 5.75 3.68 -1.13
N MET A 64 5.43 4.96 -0.97
CA MET A 64 5.90 5.99 -1.88
C MET A 64 7.12 6.65 -1.27
N ARG A 65 8.24 6.58 -1.99
CA ARG A 65 9.44 7.33 -1.62
C ARG A 65 9.24 8.77 -2.11
N PHE A 66 9.14 9.71 -1.18
CA PHE A 66 9.31 11.11 -1.52
C PHE A 66 10.79 11.29 -1.88
N ASN A 67 11.08 11.67 -3.12
CA ASN A 67 12.42 12.12 -3.45
C ASN A 67 12.62 13.43 -2.68
N ALA A 68 13.33 13.36 -1.56
CA ALA A 68 13.86 14.54 -0.91
C ALA A 68 15.00 15.04 -1.81
N PHE A 69 14.63 15.88 -2.78
CA PHE A 69 15.48 16.69 -3.67
C PHE A 69 16.84 16.14 -4.07
#